data_AF-A0A517QK42-F1
#
_entry.id   AF-A0A517QK42-F1
#
_cell.length_a   1.000
_cell.length_b   1.000
_cell.length_c   1.000
_cell.angle_alpha   90.00
_cell.angle_beta   90.00
_cell.angle_gamma   90.00
#
_symmetry.space_group_name_H-M   'P 1'
#
loop_
_entity.id
_entity.type
_entity.pdbx_description
1 polymer ?
#
loop_
_entity_poly.entity_id
_entity_poly.type
_entity_poly.pdbx_seq_one_letter_code
_entity_poly.pdbx_strand_id
1 'polypeptide(L)'
;MKQLDFAIRQYQETSPDRSRFDDDSFSRLAVWYEEDVAPVLDEYSRRPRFRRYASWPITELQAGAKTELRRLIEQVDRSLVDCAQAILETIELDEILTALQNEFPPLDQVTSGTFSTDGTSDTATDETSLWDPIEDHLRQLKRFALRPWDDLVNVQDYFGTQPKVSSVENGIAICWADAIVSLNPRLLPIGNFIVRSMWERIRPSRKLFSESKDFFLTIGHKLGKPLWAKVEDAHRQYETDYDAIRYALENFQNKHLTDACIALTQLYVAMNGNADVGWLGLDSQNVERGASEINARMRSLRGPEIHDRIATHLTSLQNLYVLEGSSEAEFERLIASRSLVVNCNERLVYWKADSITVSRKQFEFLRLVAERVTTKRTVIGNDLDAAESTSDSALASMVDRLRKRLPQELARTIKHNGEGYYLDLRDNDVVVLASQKTSTAQT
;
A
#
# COMPACT_ATOMS: atom_id res chain seq x y z
N MET A 1 -19.86 -4.24 13.62
CA MET A 1 -21.05 -3.57 13.07
C MET A 1 -21.50 -2.37 13.90
N LYS A 2 -22.07 -2.54 15.11
CA LYS A 2 -22.69 -1.43 15.87
C LYS A 2 -21.79 -0.19 16.09
N GLN A 3 -20.50 -0.39 16.35
CA GLN A 3 -19.54 0.71 16.53
C GLN A 3 -19.20 1.42 15.21
N LEU A 4 -19.06 0.67 14.10
CA LEU A 4 -18.83 1.25 12.77
C LEU A 4 -20.04 2.08 12.31
N ASP A 5 -21.25 1.56 12.48
CA ASP A 5 -22.48 2.29 12.13
C ASP A 5 -22.65 3.54 12.99
N PHE A 6 -22.27 3.45 14.27
CA PHE A 6 -22.25 4.60 15.18
C PHE A 6 -21.25 5.67 14.71
N ALA A 7 -20.01 5.29 14.40
CA ALA A 7 -18.99 6.23 13.94
C ALA A 7 -19.39 6.94 12.63
N ILE A 8 -20.01 6.21 11.69
CA ILE A 8 -20.51 6.80 10.44
C ILE A 8 -21.65 7.78 10.73
N ARG A 9 -22.57 7.42 11.61
CA ARG A 9 -23.69 8.29 12.00
C ARG A 9 -23.21 9.54 12.75
N GLN A 10 -22.26 9.41 13.66
CA GLN A 10 -21.68 10.55 14.38
C GLN A 10 -21.04 11.55 13.41
N TYR A 11 -20.35 11.08 12.37
CA TYR A 11 -19.85 11.99 11.33
C TYR A 11 -20.98 12.76 10.64
N GLN A 12 -22.08 12.09 10.27
CA GLN A 12 -23.22 12.75 9.62
C GLN A 12 -23.87 13.82 10.51
N GLU A 13 -23.88 13.61 11.83
CA GLU A 13 -24.43 14.55 12.82
C GLU A 13 -23.45 15.69 13.15
N THR A 14 -22.14 15.46 13.04
CA THR A 14 -21.07 16.42 13.40
C THR A 14 -20.41 17.10 12.21
N SER A 15 -20.70 16.66 10.98
CA SER A 15 -20.07 17.14 9.75
C SER A 15 -20.20 18.67 9.66
N PRO A 16 -19.07 19.40 9.60
CA PRO A 16 -19.13 20.85 9.51
C PRO A 16 -19.75 21.31 8.20
N ASP A 17 -20.43 22.46 8.25
CA ASP A 17 -20.89 23.15 7.05
C ASP A 17 -19.65 23.54 6.24
N ARG A 18 -19.62 23.15 4.96
CA ARG A 18 -18.49 23.43 4.05
C ARG A 18 -18.19 24.92 3.93
N SER A 19 -19.17 25.78 4.23
CA SER A 19 -19.04 27.24 4.21
C SER A 19 -18.51 27.85 5.52
N ARG A 20 -18.46 27.08 6.62
CA ARG A 20 -18.06 27.53 7.96
C ARG A 20 -17.24 26.46 8.68
N PHE A 21 -16.01 26.27 8.22
CA PHE A 21 -15.04 25.41 8.90
C PHE A 21 -14.27 26.23 9.95
N ASP A 22 -14.68 26.10 11.22
CA ASP A 22 -14.13 26.84 12.37
C ASP A 22 -13.40 25.91 13.38
N ASP A 23 -12.81 26.51 14.41
CA ASP A 23 -12.05 25.76 15.44
C ASP A 23 -12.94 24.79 16.25
N ASP A 24 -14.24 25.11 16.40
CA ASP A 24 -15.22 24.22 17.05
C ASP A 24 -15.48 22.97 16.20
N SER A 25 -15.58 23.14 14.89
CA SER A 25 -15.67 22.03 13.93
C SER A 25 -14.46 21.11 13.98
N PHE A 26 -13.25 21.67 14.04
CA PHE A 26 -12.02 20.89 14.24
C PHE A 26 -12.03 20.11 15.56
N SER A 27 -12.51 20.73 16.64
CA SER A 27 -12.59 20.10 17.96
C SER A 27 -13.56 18.91 17.97
N ARG A 28 -14.73 19.07 17.34
CA ARG A 28 -15.71 17.97 17.17
C ARG A 28 -15.17 16.84 16.31
N LEU A 29 -14.46 17.15 15.24
CA LEU A 29 -13.81 16.14 14.40
C LEU A 29 -12.71 15.40 15.17
N ALA A 30 -11.93 16.08 16.01
CA ALA A 30 -10.94 15.43 16.87
C ALA A 30 -11.58 14.41 17.82
N VAL A 31 -12.71 14.76 18.45
CA VAL A 31 -13.50 13.84 19.29
C VAL A 31 -14.01 12.65 18.46
N TRP A 32 -14.59 12.90 17.29
CA TRP A 32 -15.04 11.83 16.39
C TRP A 32 -13.91 10.85 16.02
N TYR A 33 -12.72 11.38 15.74
CA TYR A 33 -11.55 10.55 15.50
C TYR A 33 -11.22 9.70 16.74
N GLU A 34 -10.99 10.32 17.88
CA GLU A 34 -10.50 9.64 19.07
C GLU A 34 -11.51 8.65 19.68
N GLU A 35 -12.78 9.04 19.77
CA GLU A 35 -13.81 8.28 20.49
C GLU A 35 -14.56 7.29 19.59
N ASP A 36 -14.76 7.62 18.31
CA ASP A 36 -15.61 6.81 17.43
C ASP A 36 -14.80 6.01 16.40
N VAL A 37 -13.85 6.66 15.72
CA VAL A 37 -13.10 6.03 14.62
C VAL A 37 -11.97 5.15 15.14
N ALA A 38 -11.17 5.63 16.10
CA ALA A 38 -10.02 4.89 16.62
C ALA A 38 -10.38 3.47 17.12
N PRO A 39 -11.44 3.28 17.93
CA PRO A 39 -11.85 1.95 18.39
C PRO A 39 -12.25 1.02 17.26
N VAL A 40 -12.95 1.54 16.24
CA VAL A 40 -13.33 0.76 15.04
C VAL A 40 -12.08 0.30 14.29
N LEU A 41 -11.11 1.18 14.11
CA LEU A 41 -9.87 0.84 13.42
C LEU A 41 -9.00 -0.13 14.22
N ASP A 42 -8.97 -0.01 15.54
CA ASP A 42 -8.28 -0.95 16.42
C ASP A 42 -8.90 -2.36 16.35
N GLU A 43 -10.22 -2.47 16.26
CA GLU A 43 -10.90 -3.75 16.03
C GLU A 43 -10.58 -4.32 14.63
N TYR A 44 -10.73 -3.50 13.58
CA TYR A 44 -10.65 -3.96 12.19
C TYR A 44 -9.22 -4.25 11.76
N SER A 45 -8.23 -3.53 12.28
CA SER A 45 -6.80 -3.77 12.00
C SER A 45 -6.34 -5.17 12.43
N ARG A 46 -7.06 -5.83 13.34
CA ARG A 46 -6.81 -7.22 13.77
C ARG A 46 -7.49 -8.27 12.90
N ARG A 47 -8.35 -7.87 11.95
CA ARG A 47 -9.11 -8.81 11.11
C ARG A 47 -8.32 -9.20 9.86
N PRO A 48 -8.19 -10.50 9.52
CA PRO A 48 -7.40 -10.95 8.37
C PRO A 48 -7.81 -10.37 7.02
N ARG A 49 -9.10 -10.27 6.69
CA ARG A 49 -9.57 -9.65 5.44
C ARG A 49 -9.17 -8.18 5.35
N PHE A 50 -9.34 -7.41 6.42
CA PHE A 50 -8.89 -6.02 6.45
C PHE A 50 -7.38 -5.92 6.19
N ARG A 51 -6.57 -6.70 6.92
CA ARG A 51 -5.10 -6.77 6.72
C ARG A 51 -4.75 -7.15 5.28
N ARG A 52 -5.44 -8.12 4.69
CA ARG A 52 -5.22 -8.54 3.30
C ARG A 52 -5.46 -7.41 2.30
N TYR A 53 -6.56 -6.66 2.43
CA TYR A 53 -6.84 -5.53 1.55
C TYR A 53 -5.88 -4.36 1.80
N ALA A 54 -5.52 -4.09 3.05
CA ALA A 54 -4.57 -3.04 3.39
C ALA A 54 -3.15 -3.37 2.87
N SER A 55 -2.68 -4.61 3.00
CA SER A 55 -1.37 -5.05 2.49
C SER A 55 -1.32 -5.28 0.99
N TRP A 56 -2.46 -5.24 0.28
CA TRP A 56 -2.55 -5.56 -1.15
C TRP A 56 -1.47 -4.92 -2.02
N PRO A 57 -1.19 -3.59 -1.96
CA PRO A 57 -0.18 -3.00 -2.83
C PRO A 57 1.25 -3.49 -2.51
N ILE A 58 1.50 -3.89 -1.27
CA ILE A 58 2.78 -4.48 -0.86
C ILE A 58 2.88 -5.90 -1.41
N THR A 59 1.84 -6.72 -1.21
CA THR A 59 1.87 -8.13 -1.64
C THR A 59 1.83 -8.29 -3.16
N GLU A 60 1.11 -7.42 -3.86
CA GLU A 60 0.85 -7.55 -5.30
C GLU A 60 1.84 -6.79 -6.18
N LEU A 61 2.43 -5.69 -5.71
CA LEU A 61 3.21 -4.78 -6.57
C LEU A 61 4.70 -4.71 -6.21
N GLN A 62 5.10 -5.17 -5.02
CA GLN A 62 6.51 -5.10 -4.59
C GLN A 62 7.44 -5.89 -5.51
N ALA A 63 8.68 -5.44 -5.64
CA ALA A 63 9.72 -6.13 -6.37
C ALA A 63 9.80 -7.62 -5.97
N GLY A 64 9.82 -8.51 -6.97
CA GLY A 64 9.88 -9.96 -6.76
C GLY A 64 8.55 -10.65 -6.42
N ALA A 65 7.44 -9.90 -6.31
CA ALA A 65 6.10 -10.49 -6.21
C ALA A 65 5.79 -11.35 -7.45
N LYS A 66 5.28 -12.56 -7.23
CA LYS A 66 4.92 -13.50 -8.32
C LYS A 66 3.47 -13.32 -8.75
N THR A 67 3.12 -12.10 -9.13
CA THR A 67 1.75 -11.70 -9.48
C THR A 67 1.71 -11.16 -10.90
N GLU A 68 0.53 -11.21 -11.51
CA GLU A 68 0.33 -10.70 -12.87
C GLU A 68 0.53 -9.18 -12.94
N LEU A 69 0.07 -8.45 -11.91
CA LEU A 69 0.26 -7.00 -11.83
C LEU A 69 1.74 -6.63 -11.75
N ARG A 70 2.54 -7.38 -11.00
CA ARG A 70 3.98 -7.14 -10.94
C ARG A 70 4.66 -7.37 -12.29
N ARG A 71 4.27 -8.42 -13.01
CA ARG A 71 4.77 -8.70 -14.37
C ARG A 71 4.47 -7.57 -15.34
N LEU A 72 3.26 -7.00 -15.28
CA LEU A 72 2.86 -5.85 -16.10
C LEU A 72 3.69 -4.60 -15.77
N ILE A 73 4.01 -4.36 -14.49
CA ILE A 73 4.87 -3.24 -14.06
C ILE A 73 6.29 -3.40 -14.61
N GLU A 74 6.84 -4.61 -14.57
CA GLU A 74 8.17 -4.92 -15.15
C GLU A 74 8.18 -4.84 -16.68
N GLN A 75 7.04 -5.04 -17.34
CA GLN A 75 6.90 -4.79 -18.78
C GLN A 75 6.94 -3.30 -19.08
N VAL A 76 6.16 -2.49 -18.36
CA VAL A 76 6.18 -1.02 -18.50
C VAL A 76 7.55 -0.44 -18.20
N ASP A 77 8.22 -0.90 -17.16
CA ASP A 77 9.58 -0.46 -16.81
C ASP A 77 10.57 -0.68 -17.97
N ARG A 78 10.52 -1.87 -18.60
CA ARG A 78 11.38 -2.18 -19.75
C ARG A 78 11.01 -1.39 -20.99
N SER A 79 9.73 -1.39 -21.37
CA SER A 79 9.31 -0.68 -22.60
C SER A 79 9.47 0.83 -22.50
N LEU A 80 9.40 1.39 -21.28
CA LEU A 80 9.76 2.79 -21.02
C LEU A 80 11.23 3.05 -21.35
N VAL A 81 12.15 2.22 -20.85
CA VAL A 81 13.60 2.36 -21.09
C VAL A 81 13.92 2.16 -22.57
N ASP A 82 13.38 1.10 -23.18
CA ASP A 82 13.58 0.78 -24.59
C ASP A 82 13.08 1.92 -25.51
N CYS A 83 11.92 2.49 -25.21
CA CYS A 83 11.38 3.62 -25.98
C CYS A 83 12.24 4.87 -25.81
N ALA A 84 12.68 5.20 -24.59
CA ALA A 84 13.57 6.34 -24.35
C ALA A 84 14.90 6.19 -25.09
N GLN A 85 15.48 4.98 -25.09
CA GLN A 85 16.72 4.69 -25.79
C GLN A 85 16.56 4.77 -27.31
N ALA A 86 15.50 4.20 -27.88
CA ALA A 86 15.24 4.29 -29.32
C ALA A 86 15.06 5.73 -29.81
N ILE A 87 14.40 6.58 -29.01
CA ILE A 87 14.29 8.02 -29.27
C ILE A 87 15.68 8.67 -29.24
N LEU A 88 16.46 8.44 -28.18
CA LEU A 88 17.80 9.03 -28.04
C LEU A 88 18.73 8.66 -29.19
N GLU A 89 18.83 7.37 -29.51
CA GLU A 89 19.66 6.88 -30.61
C GLU A 89 19.27 7.51 -31.95
N THR A 90 18.00 7.87 -32.13
CA THR A 90 17.54 8.58 -33.33
C THR A 90 17.84 10.07 -33.27
N ILE A 91 17.66 10.74 -32.13
CA ILE A 91 17.97 12.19 -31.99
C ILE A 91 19.47 12.46 -32.09
N GLU A 92 20.31 11.59 -31.50
CA GLU A 92 21.76 11.78 -31.42
C GLU A 92 22.50 11.58 -32.76
N LEU A 93 21.78 11.29 -33.85
CA LEU A 93 22.34 11.41 -35.20
C LEU A 93 22.59 12.88 -35.51
N ASP A 94 23.85 13.27 -35.77
CA ASP A 94 24.29 14.66 -35.97
C ASP A 94 23.38 15.49 -36.88
N GLU A 95 22.93 14.90 -38.00
CA GLU A 95 22.04 15.57 -38.96
C GLU A 95 20.66 15.92 -38.36
N ILE A 96 20.14 15.08 -37.45
CA ILE A 96 18.84 15.25 -36.80
C ILE A 96 18.97 16.22 -35.65
N LEU A 97 20.01 16.07 -34.80
CA LEU A 97 20.27 16.99 -33.69
C LEU A 97 20.46 18.42 -34.18
N THR A 98 21.25 18.60 -35.24
CA THR A 98 21.47 19.92 -35.86
C THR A 98 20.16 20.51 -36.39
N ALA A 99 19.32 19.68 -37.02
CA ALA A 99 18.02 20.12 -37.53
C ALA A 99 17.05 20.52 -36.40
N LEU A 100 17.06 19.79 -35.27
CA LEU A 100 16.24 20.10 -34.10
C LEU A 100 16.68 21.41 -33.44
N GLN A 101 17.98 21.61 -33.22
CA GLN A 101 18.51 22.84 -32.62
C GLN A 101 18.23 24.08 -33.49
N ASN A 102 18.21 23.92 -34.81
CA ASN A 102 17.84 25.00 -35.72
C ASN A 102 16.33 25.31 -35.68
N GLU A 103 15.49 24.31 -35.45
CA GLU A 103 14.03 24.49 -35.41
C GLU A 103 13.54 25.02 -34.06
N PHE A 104 14.18 24.58 -32.98
CA PHE A 104 13.82 24.89 -31.60
C PHE A 104 15.02 25.54 -30.90
N PRO A 105 15.40 26.78 -31.26
CA PRO A 105 16.53 27.46 -30.66
C PRO A 105 16.26 27.79 -29.18
N PRO A 106 17.31 28.01 -28.36
CA PRO A 106 17.17 28.41 -26.97
C PRO A 106 16.34 29.67 -26.78
N LEU A 107 15.55 29.71 -25.71
CA LEU A 107 14.66 30.81 -25.34
C LEU A 107 15.07 31.41 -24.01
N ASP A 108 14.92 32.73 -23.86
CA ASP A 108 15.07 33.39 -22.57
C ASP A 108 13.90 32.98 -21.66
N GLN A 109 14.22 32.37 -20.52
CA GLN A 109 13.23 31.98 -19.51
C GLN A 109 13.53 32.73 -18.21
N VAL A 110 12.51 33.39 -17.65
CA VAL A 110 12.62 33.99 -16.31
C VAL A 110 12.68 32.86 -15.27
N THR A 111 13.82 32.72 -14.61
CA THR A 111 14.10 31.65 -13.64
C THR A 111 13.85 32.06 -12.19
N SER A 112 13.91 33.35 -11.90
CA SER A 112 13.63 33.91 -10.57
C SER A 112 13.20 35.36 -10.71
N GLY A 113 12.30 35.84 -9.85
CA GLY A 113 11.83 37.21 -9.84
C GLY A 113 11.83 37.74 -8.42
N THR A 114 12.57 38.81 -8.15
CA THR A 114 12.52 39.51 -6.86
C THR A 114 11.64 40.74 -7.01
N PHE A 115 10.53 40.74 -6.25
CA PHE A 115 9.61 41.87 -6.19
C PHE A 115 9.94 42.70 -4.95
N SER A 116 10.45 43.91 -5.13
CA SER A 116 10.70 44.86 -4.04
C SER A 116 9.73 46.02 -4.13
N THR A 117 8.99 46.24 -3.05
CA THR A 117 8.03 47.33 -2.91
C THR A 117 8.57 48.34 -1.90
N ASP A 118 9.25 49.37 -2.41
CA ASP A 118 9.81 50.44 -1.57
C ASP A 118 8.92 51.67 -1.64
N GLY A 119 7.68 51.57 -1.12
CA GLY A 119 6.75 52.66 -0.76
C GLY A 119 6.40 53.76 -1.80
N THR A 120 7.09 53.80 -2.94
CA THR A 120 7.08 54.86 -3.97
C THR A 120 7.37 54.30 -5.37
N SER A 121 7.94 53.09 -5.48
CA SER A 121 7.99 52.33 -6.73
C SER A 121 8.04 50.83 -6.48
N ASP A 122 7.30 50.07 -7.28
CA ASP A 122 7.49 48.63 -7.42
C ASP A 122 8.63 48.39 -8.42
N THR A 123 9.63 47.62 -8.01
CA THR A 123 10.69 47.13 -8.91
C THR A 123 10.67 45.62 -8.92
N ALA A 124 10.40 45.05 -10.09
CA ALA A 124 10.58 43.63 -10.37
C ALA A 124 11.96 43.46 -11.02
N THR A 125 12.79 42.60 -10.43
CA THR A 125 14.05 42.16 -11.04
C THR A 125 13.89 40.70 -11.41
N ASP A 126 13.83 40.44 -12.72
CA ASP A 126 13.76 39.11 -13.28
C ASP A 126 15.18 38.64 -13.59
N GLU A 127 15.60 37.53 -12.98
CA GLU A 127 16.75 36.76 -13.44
C GLU A 127 16.29 35.88 -14.61
N THR A 128 16.81 36.16 -15.80
CA THR A 128 16.62 35.33 -16.98
C THR A 128 17.78 34.34 -17.13
N SER A 129 17.46 33.07 -17.37
CA SER A 129 18.41 32.06 -17.81
C SER A 129 18.06 31.60 -19.23
N LEU A 130 19.08 31.26 -20.01
CA LEU A 130 18.90 30.68 -21.34
C LEU A 130 18.42 29.24 -21.19
N TRP A 131 17.17 28.96 -21.57
CA TRP A 131 16.59 27.62 -21.57
C TRP A 131 16.67 27.02 -22.97
N ASP A 132 17.40 25.91 -23.10
CA ASP A 132 17.46 25.13 -24.34
C ASP A 132 16.43 23.97 -24.26
N PRO A 133 15.33 24.03 -25.06
CA PRO A 133 14.28 23.02 -25.02
C PRO A 133 14.78 21.64 -25.47
N ILE A 134 15.73 21.59 -26.42
CA ILE A 134 16.26 20.32 -26.94
C ILE A 134 17.21 19.69 -25.93
N GLU A 135 18.07 20.48 -25.29
CA GLU A 135 18.96 19.97 -24.25
C GLU A 135 18.19 19.48 -23.02
N ASP A 136 17.13 20.18 -22.60
CA ASP A 136 16.28 19.71 -21.51
C ASP A 136 15.54 18.42 -21.89
N HIS A 137 15.01 18.35 -23.11
CA HIS A 137 14.35 17.15 -23.63
C HIS A 137 15.30 15.94 -23.66
N LEU A 138 16.53 16.13 -24.16
CA LEU A 138 17.59 15.11 -24.17
C LEU A 138 17.97 14.68 -22.76
N ARG A 139 18.07 15.61 -21.82
CA ARG A 139 18.36 15.32 -20.40
C ARG A 139 17.28 14.42 -19.79
N GLN A 140 16.01 14.72 -20.06
CA GLN A 140 14.89 13.90 -19.58
C GLN A 140 14.88 12.51 -20.23
N LEU A 141 15.11 12.42 -21.53
CA LEU A 141 15.21 11.14 -22.23
C LEU A 141 16.36 10.29 -21.69
N LYS A 142 17.56 10.88 -21.53
CA LYS A 142 18.74 10.21 -20.94
C LYS A 142 18.44 9.68 -19.56
N ARG A 143 17.72 10.46 -18.74
CA ARG A 143 17.29 9.99 -17.42
C ARG A 143 16.44 8.73 -17.52
N PHE A 144 15.47 8.67 -18.45
CA PHE A 144 14.65 7.46 -18.59
C PHE A 144 15.46 6.28 -19.15
N ALA A 145 16.32 6.51 -20.15
CA ALA A 145 17.17 5.46 -20.72
C ALA A 145 18.20 4.90 -19.71
N LEU A 146 18.75 5.74 -18.82
CA LEU A 146 19.69 5.29 -17.77
C LEU A 146 19.00 4.53 -16.63
N ARG A 147 17.67 4.57 -16.53
CA ARG A 147 16.88 3.90 -15.48
C ARG A 147 17.47 4.11 -14.06
N PRO A 148 17.61 5.36 -13.56
CA PRO A 148 18.24 5.66 -12.27
C PRO A 148 17.39 5.25 -11.06
N TRP A 149 16.20 4.68 -11.28
CA TRP A 149 15.36 4.14 -10.22
C TRP A 149 15.59 2.63 -10.10
N ASP A 150 15.56 2.12 -8.87
CA ASP A 150 15.61 0.67 -8.66
C ASP A 150 14.34 -0.02 -9.17
N ASP A 151 13.19 0.56 -8.87
CA ASP A 151 11.84 0.09 -9.22
C ASP A 151 10.88 1.29 -9.37
N LEU A 152 9.87 1.14 -10.23
CA LEU A 152 8.76 2.08 -10.41
C LEU A 152 7.83 2.09 -9.18
N VAL A 153 7.73 0.95 -8.49
CA VAL A 153 6.98 0.77 -7.25
C VAL A 153 7.92 0.88 -6.05
N ASN A 154 7.52 1.68 -5.07
CA ASN A 154 8.21 1.73 -3.78
C ASN A 154 7.20 1.48 -2.66
N VAL A 155 7.35 0.35 -1.95
CA VAL A 155 6.47 0.01 -0.81
C VAL A 155 6.57 1.03 0.33
N GLN A 156 7.69 1.75 0.42
CA GLN A 156 7.85 2.81 1.40
C GLN A 156 6.95 4.02 1.12
N ASP A 157 6.34 4.10 -0.08
CA ASP A 157 5.33 5.12 -0.37
C ASP A 157 4.01 4.90 0.39
N TYR A 158 3.85 3.79 1.14
CA TYR A 158 2.58 3.41 1.76
C TYR A 158 1.90 4.52 2.56
N PHE A 159 2.64 5.36 3.30
CA PHE A 159 2.07 6.45 4.11
C PHE A 159 2.18 7.84 3.46
N GLY A 160 2.80 7.93 2.29
CA GLY A 160 3.09 9.17 1.58
C GLY A 160 4.23 8.97 0.60
N THR A 161 4.26 9.77 -0.46
CA THR A 161 5.32 9.65 -1.47
C THR A 161 6.69 9.83 -0.83
N GLN A 162 7.57 8.86 -1.00
CA GLN A 162 8.95 9.03 -0.60
C GLN A 162 9.61 10.03 -1.55
N PRO A 163 10.14 11.15 -1.04
CA PRO A 163 11.01 11.98 -1.85
C PRO A 163 12.24 11.16 -2.20
N LYS A 164 12.25 10.54 -3.40
CA LYS A 164 13.51 10.16 -4.02
C LYS A 164 14.19 11.48 -4.35
N VAL A 165 15.15 11.85 -3.50
CA VAL A 165 16.02 13.01 -3.70
C VAL A 165 16.56 12.92 -5.12
N SER A 166 16.13 13.82 -6.00
CA SER A 166 16.54 13.82 -7.41
C SER A 166 18.01 14.20 -7.56
N SER A 167 18.48 15.02 -6.62
CA SER A 167 19.84 15.51 -6.48
C SER A 167 19.97 16.16 -5.10
N VAL A 168 21.17 16.13 -4.52
CA VAL A 168 21.52 16.99 -3.40
C VAL A 168 22.33 18.13 -3.97
N GLU A 169 21.78 19.34 -3.97
CA GLU A 169 22.47 20.54 -4.42
C GLU A 169 22.73 21.43 -3.20
N ASN A 170 24.00 21.76 -2.93
CA ASN A 170 24.40 22.54 -1.75
C ASN A 170 23.90 21.98 -0.40
N GLY A 171 23.75 20.65 -0.28
CA GLY A 171 23.22 20.00 0.92
C GLY A 171 21.70 20.02 1.06
N ILE A 172 20.99 20.58 0.07
CA ILE A 172 19.53 20.62 0.00
C ILE A 172 19.05 19.44 -0.85
N ALA A 173 18.20 18.60 -0.28
CA ALA A 173 17.54 17.52 -1.00
C ALA A 173 16.47 18.07 -1.93
N ILE A 174 16.71 18.02 -3.24
CA ILE A 174 15.71 18.43 -4.23
C ILE A 174 14.72 17.29 -4.43
N CYS A 175 13.44 17.62 -4.31
CA CYS A 175 12.33 16.70 -4.48
C CYS A 175 11.46 17.17 -5.65
N TRP A 176 10.91 16.23 -6.41
CA TRP A 176 9.94 16.57 -7.45
C TRP A 176 8.70 17.19 -6.81
N ALA A 177 8.29 18.38 -7.26
CA ALA A 177 7.07 19.03 -6.77
C ALA A 177 5.83 18.12 -6.93
N ASP A 178 5.80 17.32 -8.01
CA ASP A 178 4.77 16.32 -8.29
C ASP A 178 4.68 15.20 -7.23
N ALA A 179 5.73 15.02 -6.40
CA ALA A 179 5.75 14.07 -5.29
C ALA A 179 5.21 14.68 -3.97
N ILE A 180 5.00 16.00 -3.91
CA ILE A 180 4.57 16.71 -2.70
C ILE A 180 3.03 16.74 -2.67
N VAL A 181 2.44 16.05 -1.69
CA VAL A 181 0.98 15.90 -1.53
C VAL A 181 0.25 17.25 -1.45
N SER A 182 0.84 18.26 -0.80
CA SER A 182 0.25 19.60 -0.68
C SER A 182 0.30 20.42 -1.97
N LEU A 183 1.15 20.05 -2.94
CA LEU A 183 1.33 20.76 -4.21
C LEU A 183 0.71 19.99 -5.39
N ASN A 184 0.47 18.68 -5.24
CA ASN A 184 -0.12 17.86 -6.28
C ASN A 184 -1.55 17.41 -5.89
N PRO A 185 -2.61 18.03 -6.43
CA PRO A 185 -4.00 17.67 -6.10
C PRO A 185 -4.37 16.24 -6.53
N ARG A 186 -3.56 15.57 -7.36
CA ARG A 186 -3.76 14.16 -7.75
C ARG A 186 -3.31 13.19 -6.66
N LEU A 187 -2.41 13.62 -5.78
CA LEU A 187 -2.04 12.89 -4.58
C LEU A 187 -3.07 13.22 -3.49
N LEU A 188 -4.19 12.50 -3.49
CA LEU A 188 -5.19 12.64 -2.42
C LEU A 188 -4.51 12.37 -1.07
N PRO A 189 -4.93 13.02 0.02
CA PRO A 189 -4.17 13.07 1.27
C PRO A 189 -4.03 11.71 1.98
N ILE A 190 -4.88 10.74 1.63
CA ILE A 190 -4.87 9.35 2.13
C ILE A 190 -5.29 8.37 1.02
N GLY A 191 -5.02 7.09 1.22
CA GLY A 191 -5.31 5.97 0.31
C GLY A 191 -4.06 5.42 -0.37
N ASN A 192 -4.23 4.76 -1.51
CA ASN A 192 -3.15 3.98 -2.14
C ASN A 192 -2.05 4.85 -2.78
N PHE A 193 -1.15 5.38 -1.95
CA PHE A 193 0.01 6.17 -2.40
C PHE A 193 0.96 5.37 -3.27
N ILE A 194 1.19 4.08 -2.99
CA ILE A 194 2.08 3.23 -3.80
C ILE A 194 1.67 3.28 -5.28
N VAL A 195 0.38 3.07 -5.59
CA VAL A 195 -0.12 3.13 -6.96
C VAL A 195 -0.06 4.54 -7.53
N ARG A 196 -0.42 5.57 -6.76
CA ARG A 196 -0.43 6.96 -7.24
C ARG A 196 0.99 7.47 -7.52
N SER A 197 1.94 7.22 -6.64
CA SER A 197 3.34 7.58 -6.80
C SER A 197 4.00 6.80 -7.94
N MET A 198 3.62 5.54 -8.17
CA MET A 198 4.04 4.80 -9.37
C MET A 198 3.56 5.51 -10.64
N TRP A 199 2.29 5.93 -10.70
CA TRP A 199 1.78 6.67 -11.86
C TRP A 199 2.46 8.01 -12.07
N GLU A 200 2.77 8.75 -11.01
CA GLU A 200 3.51 10.01 -11.12
C GLU A 200 4.97 9.81 -11.60
N ARG A 201 5.56 8.62 -11.42
CA ARG A 201 6.87 8.29 -12.00
C ARG A 201 6.80 7.96 -13.49
N ILE A 202 5.71 7.32 -13.93
CA ILE A 202 5.52 6.89 -15.33
C ILE A 202 4.96 8.03 -16.20
N ARG A 203 4.02 8.83 -15.67
CA ARG A 203 3.28 9.86 -16.42
C ARG A 203 4.18 10.83 -17.21
N PRO A 204 5.31 11.34 -16.69
CA PRO A 204 6.14 12.28 -17.43
C PRO A 204 6.70 11.69 -18.74
N SER A 205 6.94 10.38 -18.80
CA SER A 205 7.48 9.75 -20.02
C SER A 205 6.48 9.78 -21.18
N ARG A 206 5.16 9.66 -20.93
CA ARG A 206 4.15 9.78 -22.01
C ARG A 206 4.20 11.12 -22.69
N LYS A 207 4.27 12.20 -21.90
CA LYS A 207 4.37 13.56 -22.43
C LYS A 207 5.65 13.70 -23.26
N LEU A 208 6.77 13.26 -22.69
CA LEU A 208 8.08 13.30 -23.34
C LEU A 208 8.12 12.52 -24.66
N PHE A 209 7.52 11.34 -24.71
CA PHE A 209 7.50 10.51 -25.93
C PHE A 209 6.55 11.09 -26.99
N SER A 210 5.43 11.69 -26.58
CA SER A 210 4.55 12.43 -27.50
C SER A 210 5.26 13.63 -28.11
N GLU A 211 5.98 14.42 -27.30
CA GLU A 211 6.77 15.56 -27.79
C GLU A 211 7.89 15.10 -28.75
N SER A 212 8.54 13.97 -28.42
CA SER A 212 9.54 13.35 -29.31
C SER A 212 8.96 12.94 -30.66
N LYS A 213 7.72 12.45 -30.68
CA LYS A 213 7.01 12.12 -31.92
C LYS A 213 6.80 13.37 -32.78
N ASP A 214 6.35 14.46 -32.17
CA ASP A 214 6.11 15.73 -32.87
C ASP A 214 7.41 16.29 -33.46
N PHE A 215 8.52 16.19 -32.73
CA PHE A 215 9.86 16.51 -33.22
C PHE A 215 10.24 15.67 -34.45
N PHE A 216 10.09 14.35 -34.38
CA PHE A 216 10.42 13.47 -35.50
C PHE A 216 9.54 13.66 -36.72
N LEU A 217 8.25 13.97 -36.54
CA LEU A 217 7.36 14.29 -37.66
C LEU A 217 7.76 15.60 -38.34
N THR A 218 8.07 16.63 -37.54
CA THR A 218 8.48 17.95 -38.04
C THR A 218 9.80 17.89 -38.80
N ILE A 219 10.84 17.31 -38.18
CA ILE A 219 12.16 17.20 -38.81
C ILE A 219 12.16 16.17 -39.93
N GLY A 220 11.42 15.07 -39.77
CA GLY A 220 11.27 14.05 -40.81
C GLY A 220 10.68 14.61 -42.10
N HIS A 221 9.68 15.50 -42.00
CA HIS A 221 9.13 16.20 -43.17
C HIS A 221 10.17 17.10 -43.84
N LYS A 222 10.96 17.87 -43.07
CA LYS A 222 12.00 18.76 -43.62
C LYS A 222 13.15 18.02 -44.28
N LEU A 223 13.55 16.88 -43.72
CA LEU A 223 14.65 16.07 -44.23
C LEU A 223 14.21 15.02 -45.26
N GLY A 224 12.90 14.85 -45.49
CA GLY A 224 12.35 13.81 -46.38
C GLY A 224 12.60 12.38 -45.87
N LYS A 225 12.69 12.20 -44.55
CA LYS A 225 13.01 10.92 -43.89
C LYS A 225 11.90 10.51 -42.91
N PRO A 226 11.45 9.24 -42.90
CA PRO A 226 10.43 8.77 -41.95
C PRO A 226 11.07 8.46 -40.59
N LEU A 227 11.54 9.49 -39.87
CA LEU A 227 12.29 9.31 -38.61
C LEU A 227 11.50 8.55 -37.54
N TRP A 228 10.19 8.84 -37.42
CA TRP A 228 9.32 8.17 -36.45
C TRP A 228 9.24 6.65 -36.65
N ALA A 229 9.35 6.16 -37.89
CA ALA A 229 9.26 4.73 -38.20
C ALA A 229 10.37 3.91 -37.51
N LYS A 230 11.48 4.54 -37.10
CA LYS A 230 12.56 3.87 -36.34
C LYS A 230 12.20 3.61 -34.87
N VAL A 231 11.27 4.37 -34.32
CA VAL A 231 10.91 4.38 -32.89
C VAL A 231 9.49 3.84 -32.67
N GLU A 232 8.67 3.83 -33.72
CA GLU A 232 7.24 3.56 -33.63
C GLU A 232 6.89 2.25 -32.92
N ASP A 233 7.63 1.17 -33.17
CA ASP A 233 7.36 -0.12 -32.54
C ASP A 233 7.66 -0.10 -31.04
N ALA A 234 8.77 0.52 -30.62
CA ALA A 234 9.10 0.68 -29.20
C ALA A 234 8.07 1.55 -28.47
N HIS A 235 7.65 2.65 -29.10
CA HIS A 235 6.59 3.51 -28.58
C HIS A 235 5.25 2.79 -28.48
N ARG A 236 4.87 2.03 -29.51
CA ARG A 236 3.62 1.24 -29.53
C ARG A 236 3.62 0.18 -28.43
N GLN A 237 4.77 -0.49 -28.21
CA GLN A 237 4.92 -1.46 -27.12
C GLN A 237 4.76 -0.78 -25.77
N TYR A 238 5.40 0.36 -25.54
CA TYR A 238 5.24 1.16 -24.32
C TYR A 238 3.78 1.56 -24.05
N GLU A 239 3.07 2.11 -25.05
CA GLU A 239 1.65 2.48 -24.89
C GLU A 239 0.77 1.25 -24.61
N THR A 240 1.06 0.12 -25.25
CA THR A 240 0.34 -1.15 -25.00
C THR A 240 0.53 -1.64 -23.56
N ASP A 241 1.77 -1.64 -23.07
CA ASP A 241 2.07 -2.08 -21.70
C ASP A 241 1.48 -1.09 -20.67
N TYR A 242 1.56 0.21 -20.94
CA TYR A 242 0.96 1.27 -20.12
C TYR A 242 -0.55 1.07 -19.99
N ASP A 243 -1.24 0.85 -21.11
CA ASP A 243 -2.69 0.62 -21.11
C ASP A 243 -3.08 -0.69 -20.45
N ALA A 244 -2.25 -1.73 -20.57
CA ALA A 244 -2.47 -3.01 -19.91
C ALA A 244 -2.41 -2.88 -18.38
N ILE A 245 -1.38 -2.23 -17.82
CA ILE A 245 -1.33 -2.01 -16.36
C ILE A 245 -2.41 -1.04 -15.89
N ARG A 246 -2.74 -0.01 -16.69
CA ARG A 246 -3.85 0.92 -16.39
C ARG A 246 -5.16 0.18 -16.28
N TYR A 247 -5.50 -0.63 -17.28
CA TYR A 247 -6.70 -1.42 -17.30
C TYR A 247 -6.75 -2.39 -16.10
N ALA A 248 -5.65 -3.08 -15.81
CA ALA A 248 -5.58 -4.01 -14.68
C ALA A 248 -5.81 -3.30 -13.32
N LEU A 249 -5.20 -2.12 -13.12
CA LEU A 249 -5.35 -1.34 -11.88
C LEU A 249 -6.69 -0.60 -11.78
N GLU A 250 -7.38 -0.33 -12.90
CA GLU A 250 -8.70 0.27 -12.91
C GLU A 250 -9.81 -0.76 -12.67
N ASN A 251 -9.64 -1.98 -13.16
CA ASN A 251 -10.68 -3.01 -13.21
C ASN A 251 -10.48 -4.17 -12.23
N PHE A 252 -9.44 -4.16 -11.39
CA PHE A 252 -9.30 -5.20 -10.39
C PHE A 252 -10.45 -5.16 -9.37
N GLN A 253 -10.90 -6.35 -8.97
CA GLN A 253 -11.97 -6.50 -8.01
C GLN A 253 -11.61 -5.83 -6.68
N ASN A 254 -12.59 -5.16 -6.05
CA ASN A 254 -12.45 -4.55 -4.72
C ASN A 254 -11.45 -3.38 -4.65
N LYS A 255 -11.18 -2.67 -5.76
CA LYS A 255 -10.34 -1.45 -5.77
C LYS A 255 -10.74 -0.42 -4.72
N HIS A 256 -12.02 -0.10 -4.63
CA HIS A 256 -12.53 0.89 -3.66
C HIS A 256 -12.32 0.44 -2.21
N LEU A 257 -12.59 -0.83 -1.94
CA LEU A 257 -12.39 -1.43 -0.62
C LEU A 257 -10.89 -1.51 -0.25
N THR A 258 -10.02 -1.77 -1.23
CA THR A 258 -8.56 -1.74 -1.07
C THR A 258 -8.09 -0.33 -0.69
N ASP A 259 -8.50 0.69 -1.45
CA ASP A 259 -8.16 2.10 -1.12
C ASP A 259 -8.70 2.50 0.26
N ALA A 260 -9.89 2.04 0.64
CA ALA A 260 -10.47 2.26 1.96
C ALA A 260 -9.65 1.59 3.08
N CYS A 261 -9.30 0.30 2.96
CA CYS A 261 -8.50 -0.39 3.98
C CYS A 261 -7.11 0.24 4.14
N ILE A 262 -6.48 0.66 3.03
CA ILE A 262 -5.20 1.37 3.08
C ILE A 262 -5.35 2.73 3.79
N ALA A 263 -6.32 3.54 3.37
CA ALA A 263 -6.56 4.87 3.95
C ALA A 263 -6.90 4.80 5.45
N LEU A 264 -7.66 3.79 5.87
CA LEU A 264 -8.01 3.59 7.27
C LEU A 264 -6.86 2.99 8.08
N THR A 265 -5.97 2.21 7.48
CA THR A 265 -4.72 1.79 8.14
C THR A 265 -3.78 2.97 8.37
N GLN A 266 -3.65 3.86 7.37
CA GLN A 266 -2.92 5.12 7.48
C GLN A 266 -3.47 5.99 8.62
N LEU A 267 -4.79 6.09 8.71
CA LEU A 267 -5.49 6.81 9.79
C LEU A 267 -5.25 6.17 11.16
N TYR A 268 -5.35 4.84 11.26
CA TYR A 268 -5.10 4.09 12.50
C TYR A 268 -3.72 4.39 13.07
N VAL A 269 -2.70 4.35 12.21
CA VAL A 269 -1.31 4.65 12.58
C VAL A 269 -1.13 6.11 13.00
N ALA A 270 -1.79 7.04 12.32
CA ALA A 270 -1.69 8.47 12.64
C ALA A 270 -2.32 8.84 14.00
N MET A 271 -3.32 8.07 14.44
CA MET A 271 -4.09 8.33 15.65
C MET A 271 -3.67 7.49 16.85
N ASN A 272 -3.05 6.33 16.62
CA ASN A 272 -2.65 5.42 17.69
C ASN A 272 -1.12 5.25 17.71
N GLY A 273 -0.47 5.84 18.71
CA GLY A 273 0.99 5.74 18.90
C GLY A 273 1.51 4.31 19.15
N ASN A 274 0.61 3.36 19.47
CA ASN A 274 0.92 1.94 19.65
C ASN A 274 0.22 1.05 18.59
N ALA A 275 -0.05 1.59 17.40
CA ALA A 275 -0.72 0.86 16.32
C ALA A 275 0.02 -0.44 15.95
N ASP A 276 -0.67 -1.57 16.00
CA ASP A 276 -0.13 -2.85 15.51
C ASP A 276 -0.22 -2.92 13.99
N VAL A 277 0.87 -2.52 13.32
CA VAL A 277 1.02 -2.57 11.85
C VAL A 277 2.25 -3.34 11.38
N GLY A 278 2.85 -4.16 12.25
CA GLY A 278 4.01 -4.99 11.89
C GLY A 278 3.71 -5.97 10.74
N TRP A 279 2.44 -6.36 10.59
CA TRP A 279 1.95 -7.21 9.51
C TRP A 279 2.04 -6.58 8.10
N LEU A 280 2.26 -5.26 7.99
CA LEU A 280 2.59 -4.62 6.70
C LEU A 280 4.02 -4.94 6.24
N GLY A 281 4.92 -5.34 7.16
CA GLY A 281 6.33 -5.60 6.86
C GLY A 281 7.13 -4.34 6.49
N LEU A 282 6.63 -3.16 6.85
CA LEU A 282 7.30 -1.88 6.61
C LEU A 282 8.28 -1.53 7.73
N ASP A 283 9.25 -0.68 7.41
CA ASP A 283 10.23 -0.18 8.38
C ASP A 283 9.55 0.74 9.41
N SER A 284 9.93 0.61 10.69
CA SER A 284 9.29 1.37 11.78
C SER A 284 9.49 2.88 11.65
N GLN A 285 10.66 3.34 11.17
CA GLN A 285 10.88 4.77 10.96
C GLN A 285 9.98 5.31 9.86
N ASN A 286 9.74 4.51 8.81
CA ASN A 286 8.80 4.90 7.77
C ASN A 286 7.36 5.00 8.29
N VAL A 287 6.94 4.06 9.14
CA VAL A 287 5.62 4.09 9.79
C VAL A 287 5.49 5.33 10.69
N GLU A 288 6.47 5.61 11.54
CA GLU A 288 6.46 6.76 12.47
C GLU A 288 6.42 8.11 11.76
N ARG A 289 7.26 8.28 10.73
CA ARG A 289 7.22 9.49 9.89
C ARG A 289 5.87 9.61 9.17
N GLY A 290 5.40 8.51 8.58
CA GLY A 290 4.10 8.45 7.90
C GLY A 290 2.95 8.86 8.81
N ALA A 291 2.92 8.35 10.04
CA ALA A 291 1.96 8.70 11.09
C ALA A 291 1.93 10.22 11.32
N SER A 292 3.12 10.81 11.48
CA SER A 292 3.30 12.24 11.74
C SER A 292 2.84 13.10 10.57
N GLU A 293 3.16 12.69 9.34
CA GLU A 293 2.74 13.40 8.12
C GLU A 293 1.22 13.36 7.91
N ILE A 294 0.59 12.18 8.10
CA ILE A 294 -0.86 12.04 7.97
C ILE A 294 -1.56 12.86 9.06
N ASN A 295 -1.06 12.80 10.31
CA ASN A 295 -1.60 13.60 11.41
C ASN A 295 -1.48 15.11 11.12
N ALA A 296 -0.33 15.56 10.62
CA ALA A 296 -0.15 16.93 10.19
C ALA A 296 -1.16 17.32 9.09
N ARG A 297 -1.37 16.49 8.07
CA ARG A 297 -2.34 16.74 6.98
C ARG A 297 -3.78 16.84 7.50
N MET A 298 -4.17 15.97 8.44
CA MET A 298 -5.49 16.02 9.08
C MET A 298 -5.72 17.31 9.87
N ARG A 299 -4.66 17.88 10.46
CA ARG A 299 -4.73 19.13 11.22
C ARG A 299 -4.55 20.38 10.35
N SER A 300 -3.81 20.28 9.24
CA SER A 300 -3.38 21.42 8.42
C SER A 300 -4.31 21.74 7.26
N LEU A 301 -4.98 20.74 6.68
CA LEU A 301 -5.93 20.95 5.59
C LEU A 301 -7.22 21.53 6.17
N ARG A 302 -7.45 22.83 5.98
CA ARG A 302 -8.64 23.58 6.46
C ARG A 302 -9.91 23.28 5.66
N GLY A 303 -10.03 22.06 5.13
CA GLY A 303 -11.08 21.67 4.20
C GLY A 303 -11.75 20.36 4.62
N PRO A 304 -13.08 20.23 4.43
CA PRO A 304 -13.83 19.04 4.80
C PRO A 304 -13.47 17.79 3.99
N GLU A 305 -12.68 17.92 2.90
CA GLU A 305 -12.49 16.86 1.91
C GLU A 305 -11.80 15.61 2.48
N ILE A 306 -10.82 15.79 3.37
CA ILE A 306 -10.12 14.65 4.00
C ILE A 306 -11.07 13.89 4.94
N HIS A 307 -11.91 14.62 5.67
CA HIS A 307 -12.88 14.06 6.61
C HIS A 307 -14.01 13.33 5.87
N ASP A 308 -14.54 13.94 4.79
CA ASP A 308 -15.55 13.34 3.90
C ASP A 308 -15.03 12.04 3.27
N ARG A 309 -13.74 12.03 2.88
CA ARG A 309 -13.10 10.84 2.34
C ARG A 309 -13.01 9.73 3.37
N ILE A 310 -12.66 10.04 4.62
CA ILE A 310 -12.60 9.06 5.71
C ILE A 310 -13.98 8.47 5.98
N ALA A 311 -15.03 9.30 6.05
CA ALA A 311 -16.40 8.84 6.23
C ALA A 311 -16.86 7.92 5.08
N THR A 312 -16.48 8.25 3.84
CA THR A 312 -16.74 7.41 2.65
C THR A 312 -16.04 6.05 2.76
N HIS A 313 -14.80 6.02 3.26
CA HIS A 313 -14.04 4.80 3.47
C HIS A 313 -14.60 3.94 4.61
N LEU A 314 -15.08 4.55 5.69
CA LEU A 314 -15.79 3.84 6.77
C LEU A 314 -17.07 3.17 6.24
N THR A 315 -17.85 3.89 5.41
CA THR A 315 -19.01 3.30 4.72
C THR A 315 -18.60 2.12 3.84
N SER A 316 -17.45 2.21 3.16
CA SER A 316 -16.94 1.11 2.34
C SER A 316 -16.53 -0.12 3.17
N LEU A 317 -16.12 0.05 4.44
CA LEU A 317 -15.89 -1.07 5.36
C LEU A 317 -17.17 -1.79 5.78
N GLN A 318 -18.34 -1.11 5.76
CA GLN A 318 -19.60 -1.82 5.99
C GLN A 318 -19.74 -2.91 4.93
N ASN A 319 -19.50 -2.59 3.65
CA ASN A 319 -19.59 -3.56 2.55
C ASN A 319 -18.61 -4.74 2.68
N LEU A 320 -17.48 -4.57 3.38
CA LEU A 320 -16.54 -5.65 3.64
C LEU A 320 -17.20 -6.79 4.45
N TYR A 321 -18.17 -6.46 5.30
CA TYR A 321 -18.79 -7.38 6.24
C TYR A 321 -20.31 -7.50 6.16
N VAL A 322 -21.03 -6.58 5.48
CA VAL A 322 -22.52 -6.46 5.38
C VAL A 322 -23.27 -7.76 5.08
N LEU A 323 -22.60 -8.81 4.61
CA LEU A 323 -23.05 -10.20 4.76
C LEU A 323 -22.87 -10.72 6.22
N GLU A 324 -23.18 -9.93 7.25
CA GLU A 324 -22.96 -10.19 8.70
C GLU A 324 -23.89 -11.28 9.29
N GLY A 325 -24.38 -12.19 8.44
CA GLY A 325 -24.95 -13.49 8.82
C GLY A 325 -24.07 -14.68 8.39
N SER A 326 -22.90 -14.44 7.79
CA SER A 326 -21.98 -15.50 7.38
C SER A 326 -21.09 -15.93 8.54
N SER A 327 -20.91 -17.24 8.69
CA SER A 327 -19.96 -17.87 9.62
C SER A 327 -18.54 -17.30 9.52
N GLU A 328 -18.20 -16.71 8.37
CA GLU A 328 -16.89 -16.10 8.09
C GLU A 328 -16.65 -14.81 8.89
N ALA A 329 -17.64 -13.92 9.01
CA ALA A 329 -17.49 -12.68 9.77
C ALA A 329 -17.35 -12.93 11.29
N GLU A 330 -18.08 -13.94 11.80
CA GLU A 330 -17.94 -14.41 13.17
C GLU A 330 -16.56 -15.04 13.39
N PHE A 331 -16.09 -15.85 12.43
CA PHE A 331 -14.76 -16.43 12.48
C PHE A 331 -13.65 -15.37 12.54
N GLU A 332 -13.72 -14.33 11.70
CA GLU A 332 -12.75 -13.23 11.76
C GLU A 332 -12.80 -12.46 13.07
N ARG A 333 -13.99 -12.26 13.64
CA ARG A 333 -14.12 -11.62 14.96
C ARG A 333 -13.45 -12.44 16.05
N LEU A 334 -13.53 -13.76 15.97
CA LEU A 334 -12.81 -14.66 16.88
C LEU A 334 -11.29 -14.55 16.68
N ILE A 335 -10.81 -14.48 15.43
CA ILE A 335 -9.39 -14.26 15.13
C ILE A 335 -8.89 -12.94 15.70
N ALA A 336 -9.68 -11.87 15.61
CA ALA A 336 -9.32 -10.55 16.11
C ALA A 336 -9.35 -10.44 17.66
N SER A 337 -10.17 -11.26 18.33
CA SER A 337 -10.39 -11.15 19.78
C SER A 337 -9.67 -12.19 20.63
N ARG A 338 -9.15 -13.27 20.02
CA ARG A 338 -8.46 -14.36 20.71
C ARG A 338 -7.00 -14.44 20.29
N SER A 339 -6.15 -14.93 21.19
CA SER A 339 -4.74 -15.12 20.88
C SER A 339 -4.53 -16.33 19.96
N LEU A 340 -5.22 -17.44 20.20
CA LEU A 340 -5.15 -18.65 19.37
C LEU A 340 -6.54 -19.04 18.88
N VAL A 341 -6.70 -19.18 17.57
CA VAL A 341 -7.92 -19.66 16.91
C VAL A 341 -7.61 -20.88 16.07
N VAL A 342 -8.32 -21.98 16.31
CA VAL A 342 -8.21 -23.22 15.53
C VAL A 342 -9.54 -23.49 14.84
N ASN A 343 -9.53 -23.53 13.50
CA ASN A 343 -10.69 -23.90 12.69
C ASN A 343 -10.53 -25.34 12.20
N CYS A 344 -11.30 -26.26 12.78
CA CYS A 344 -11.21 -27.69 12.48
C CYS A 344 -11.77 -28.06 11.09
N ASN A 345 -12.67 -27.23 10.53
CA ASN A 345 -13.28 -27.51 9.22
C ASN A 345 -12.28 -27.29 8.09
N GLU A 346 -11.57 -26.17 8.14
CA GLU A 346 -10.63 -25.75 7.10
C GLU A 346 -9.18 -26.10 7.42
N ARG A 347 -8.92 -26.64 8.62
CA ARG A 347 -7.58 -26.90 9.16
C ARG A 347 -6.68 -25.66 9.20
N LEU A 348 -7.26 -24.54 9.60
CA LEU A 348 -6.55 -23.27 9.76
C LEU A 348 -6.23 -23.00 11.22
N VAL A 349 -5.05 -22.43 11.46
CA VAL A 349 -4.63 -21.97 12.78
C VAL A 349 -4.19 -20.52 12.66
N TYR A 350 -4.70 -19.68 13.55
CA TYR A 350 -4.28 -18.28 13.66
C TYR A 350 -3.71 -18.01 15.04
N TRP A 351 -2.59 -17.31 15.10
CA TRP A 351 -1.99 -16.79 16.31
C TRP A 351 -1.88 -15.27 16.23
N LYS A 352 -2.54 -14.53 17.13
CA LYS A 352 -2.59 -13.06 17.13
C LYS A 352 -2.88 -12.48 15.74
N ALA A 353 -3.91 -13.01 15.10
CA ALA A 353 -4.35 -12.72 13.73
C ALA A 353 -3.43 -13.15 12.57
N ASP A 354 -2.25 -13.72 12.84
CA ASP A 354 -1.37 -14.26 11.81
C ASP A 354 -1.68 -15.73 11.53
N SER A 355 -1.79 -16.10 10.25
CA SER A 355 -2.01 -17.49 9.87
C SER A 355 -0.75 -18.33 10.04
N ILE A 356 -0.90 -19.53 10.59
CA ILE A 356 0.21 -20.46 10.80
C ILE A 356 0.03 -21.64 9.85
N THR A 357 1.03 -21.83 8.97
CA THR A 357 1.07 -23.00 8.09
C THR A 357 1.69 -24.19 8.82
N VAL A 358 0.89 -25.23 9.04
CA VAL A 358 1.30 -26.45 9.75
C VAL A 358 0.96 -27.71 8.94
N SER A 359 1.72 -28.78 9.14
CA SER A 359 1.39 -30.09 8.59
C SER A 359 0.16 -30.70 9.29
N ARG A 360 -0.47 -31.70 8.68
CA ARG A 360 -1.66 -32.37 9.25
C ARG A 360 -1.46 -32.86 10.69
N LYS A 361 -0.35 -33.55 10.99
CA LYS A 361 -0.08 -34.04 12.36
C LYS A 361 0.16 -32.89 13.35
N GLN A 362 0.82 -31.82 12.90
CA GLN A 362 1.02 -30.61 13.72
C GLN A 362 -0.29 -29.86 13.98
N PHE A 363 -1.20 -29.81 13.00
CA PHE A 363 -2.54 -29.27 13.15
C PHE A 363 -3.31 -30.02 14.24
N GLU A 364 -3.35 -31.36 14.17
CA GLU A 364 -4.05 -32.18 15.16
C GLU A 364 -3.48 -31.98 16.57
N PHE A 365 -2.15 -31.88 16.70
CA PHE A 365 -1.52 -31.53 17.97
C PHE A 365 -1.99 -30.18 18.49
N LEU A 366 -1.96 -29.13 17.68
CA LEU A 366 -2.41 -27.79 18.06
C LEU A 366 -3.89 -27.76 18.44
N ARG A 367 -4.74 -28.49 17.70
CA ARG A 367 -6.15 -28.66 18.02
C ARG A 367 -6.33 -29.30 19.41
N LEU A 368 -5.65 -30.41 19.68
CA LEU A 368 -5.77 -31.14 20.95
C LEU A 368 -5.28 -30.32 22.15
N VAL A 369 -4.13 -29.64 22.03
CA VAL A 369 -3.64 -28.80 23.13
C VAL A 369 -4.56 -27.59 23.35
N ALA A 370 -5.19 -27.05 22.30
CA ALA A 370 -6.14 -25.95 22.39
C ALA A 370 -7.47 -26.39 23.04
N GLU A 371 -8.04 -27.53 22.65
CA GLU A 371 -9.26 -28.10 23.27
C GLU A 371 -9.08 -28.38 24.76
N ARG A 372 -7.84 -28.73 25.18
CA ARG A 372 -7.52 -29.10 26.56
C ARG A 372 -7.12 -27.93 27.46
N VAL A 373 -7.11 -26.68 26.96
CA VAL A 373 -6.81 -25.48 27.77
C VAL A 373 -7.78 -25.35 28.94
N THR A 374 -9.08 -25.49 28.68
CA THR A 374 -10.16 -25.45 29.69
C THR A 374 -9.95 -26.49 30.79
N THR A 375 -9.62 -27.72 30.40
CA THR A 375 -9.51 -28.87 31.30
C THR A 375 -8.12 -29.04 31.92
N LYS A 376 -7.15 -28.22 31.50
CA LYS A 376 -5.73 -28.30 31.89
C LYS A 376 -5.12 -29.70 31.69
N ARG A 377 -5.65 -30.48 30.73
CA ARG A 377 -5.14 -31.82 30.41
C ARG A 377 -3.95 -31.73 29.48
N THR A 378 -2.98 -32.61 29.68
CA THR A 378 -1.83 -32.76 28.78
C THR A 378 -2.19 -33.61 27.57
N VAL A 379 -1.48 -33.42 26.46
CA VAL A 379 -1.51 -34.23 25.25
C VAL A 379 -0.27 -35.13 25.23
N ILE A 380 -0.51 -36.43 25.04
CA ILE A 380 0.51 -37.49 24.97
C ILE A 380 0.53 -38.15 23.59
N GLY A 381 1.54 -38.98 23.31
CA GLY A 381 1.73 -39.56 21.97
C GLY A 381 0.50 -40.33 21.45
N ASN A 382 -0.16 -41.06 22.34
CA ASN A 382 -1.35 -41.86 22.03
C ASN A 382 -2.60 -41.04 21.66
N ASP A 383 -2.62 -39.72 21.95
CA ASP A 383 -3.77 -38.88 21.64
C ASP A 383 -3.87 -38.47 20.16
N LEU A 384 -2.76 -38.52 19.40
CA LEU A 384 -2.70 -38.03 18.02
C LEU A 384 -3.20 -39.03 16.99
N ASP A 385 -2.94 -40.32 17.21
CA ASP A 385 -3.35 -41.41 16.31
C ASP A 385 -3.73 -42.63 17.16
N ALA A 386 -5.03 -42.88 17.35
CA ALA A 386 -5.52 -44.05 18.10
C ALA A 386 -5.16 -45.40 17.45
N ALA A 387 -4.77 -45.39 16.17
CA ALA A 387 -4.39 -46.57 15.38
C ALA A 387 -2.86 -46.77 15.25
N GLU A 388 -2.06 -45.72 15.42
CA GLU A 388 -0.60 -45.77 15.40
C GLU A 388 -0.09 -45.25 16.75
N SER A 389 0.40 -46.14 17.62
CA SER A 389 1.01 -45.74 18.89
C SER A 389 2.23 -44.86 18.63
N THR A 390 2.02 -43.54 18.56
CA THR A 390 3.10 -42.57 18.38
C THR A 390 3.89 -42.54 19.69
N SER A 391 5.16 -42.94 19.65
CA SER A 391 6.00 -42.93 20.84
C SER A 391 6.23 -41.51 21.35
N ASP A 392 6.44 -41.36 22.66
CA ASP A 392 6.70 -40.04 23.27
C ASP A 392 7.94 -39.35 22.68
N SER A 393 8.94 -40.11 22.25
CA SER A 393 10.11 -39.58 21.53
C SER A 393 9.75 -39.02 20.15
N ALA A 394 8.81 -39.65 19.44
CA ALA A 394 8.32 -39.15 18.15
C ALA A 394 7.48 -37.88 18.33
N LEU A 395 6.66 -37.83 19.38
CA LEU A 395 5.91 -36.62 19.76
C LEU A 395 6.85 -35.46 20.08
N ALA A 396 7.87 -35.69 20.92
CA ALA A 396 8.85 -34.67 21.29
C ALA A 396 9.57 -34.08 20.07
N SER A 397 10.06 -34.95 19.16
CA SER A 397 10.69 -34.52 17.91
C SER A 397 9.74 -33.74 16.99
N MET A 398 8.45 -34.10 16.96
CA MET A 398 7.44 -33.33 16.21
C MET A 398 7.20 -31.95 16.84
N VAL A 399 7.07 -31.87 18.17
CA VAL A 399 6.86 -30.61 18.89
C VAL A 399 8.07 -29.68 18.73
N ASP A 400 9.30 -30.21 18.78
CA ASP A 400 10.50 -29.40 18.55
C ASP A 400 10.58 -28.86 17.11
N ARG A 401 10.19 -29.67 16.12
CA ARG A 401 10.06 -29.20 14.74
C ARG A 401 8.94 -28.17 14.58
N LEU A 402 7.84 -28.33 15.31
CA LEU A 402 6.74 -27.38 15.32
C LEU A 402 7.17 -26.05 15.94
N ARG A 403 7.81 -26.04 17.12
CA ARG A 403 8.32 -24.83 17.80
C ARG A 403 9.24 -23.99 16.94
N LYS A 404 10.05 -24.62 16.06
CA LYS A 404 10.91 -23.93 15.09
C LYS A 404 10.14 -23.18 13.99
N ARG A 405 8.87 -23.54 13.77
CA ARG A 405 7.98 -22.93 12.76
C ARG A 405 6.94 -22.00 13.36
N LEU A 406 6.66 -22.11 14.65
CA LEU A 406 5.70 -21.26 15.34
C LEU A 406 6.34 -19.90 15.69
N PRO A 407 5.51 -18.84 15.79
CA PRO A 407 5.93 -17.60 16.44
C PRO A 407 6.52 -17.91 17.83
N GLN A 408 7.61 -17.24 18.19
CA GLN A 408 8.38 -17.56 19.40
C GLN A 408 7.50 -17.49 20.67
N GLU A 409 6.55 -16.59 20.71
CA GLU A 409 5.60 -16.44 21.82
C GLU A 409 4.70 -17.67 21.98
N LEU A 410 4.08 -18.16 20.90
CA LEU A 410 3.27 -19.37 20.91
C LEU A 410 4.12 -20.62 21.22
N ALA A 411 5.35 -20.67 20.70
CA ALA A 411 6.26 -21.77 21.01
C ALA A 411 6.58 -21.87 22.52
N ARG A 412 6.65 -20.72 23.21
CA ARG A 412 6.89 -20.62 24.66
C ARG A 412 5.66 -20.97 25.51
N THR A 413 4.45 -20.77 24.99
CA THR A 413 3.22 -21.14 25.72
C THR A 413 2.97 -22.66 25.69
N ILE A 414 3.53 -23.38 24.72
CA ILE A 414 3.52 -24.84 24.71
C ILE A 414 4.55 -25.36 25.73
N LYS A 415 4.09 -25.90 26.86
CA LYS A 415 4.91 -26.40 27.96
C LYS A 415 4.82 -27.91 28.10
N HIS A 416 5.80 -28.51 28.78
CA HIS A 416 5.84 -29.93 29.11
C HIS A 416 5.93 -30.09 30.63
N ASN A 417 5.09 -30.94 31.23
CA ASN A 417 5.04 -31.12 32.69
C ASN A 417 5.59 -32.48 33.18
N GLY A 418 6.22 -33.26 32.30
CA GLY A 418 6.74 -34.60 32.61
C GLY A 418 5.83 -35.72 32.10
N GLU A 419 4.51 -35.48 32.06
CA GLU A 419 3.51 -36.46 31.59
C GLU A 419 3.10 -36.21 30.14
N GLY A 420 3.17 -34.96 29.67
CA GLY A 420 2.88 -34.61 28.29
C GLY A 420 2.96 -33.10 28.04
N TYR A 421 2.41 -32.67 26.90
CA TYR A 421 2.43 -31.27 26.49
C TYR A 421 1.10 -30.57 26.78
N TYR A 422 1.14 -29.31 27.20
CA TYR A 422 -0.05 -28.50 27.42
C TYR A 422 0.19 -27.06 26.96
N LEU A 423 -0.91 -26.32 26.80
CA LEU A 423 -0.87 -24.92 26.38
C LEU A 423 -1.11 -24.01 27.59
N ASP A 424 -0.12 -23.22 27.95
CA ASP A 424 -0.16 -22.24 29.03
C ASP A 424 -0.76 -20.91 28.54
N LEU A 425 -2.06 -20.95 28.26
CA LEU A 425 -2.88 -19.80 27.89
C LEU A 425 -4.13 -19.76 28.76
N ARG A 426 -4.74 -18.59 28.88
CA ARG A 426 -6.05 -18.49 29.54
C ARG A 426 -7.11 -19.06 28.60
N ASP A 427 -8.18 -19.60 29.18
CA ASP A 427 -9.31 -20.11 28.40
C ASP A 427 -9.88 -19.06 27.45
N ASN A 428 -10.02 -17.82 27.94
CA ASN A 428 -10.46 -16.69 27.13
C ASN A 428 -9.48 -16.27 26.01
N ASP A 429 -8.27 -16.83 25.95
CA ASP A 429 -7.32 -16.51 24.88
C ASP A 429 -7.37 -17.51 23.73
N VAL A 430 -8.15 -18.59 23.87
CA VAL A 430 -8.15 -19.72 22.93
C VAL A 430 -9.58 -20.05 22.49
N VAL A 431 -9.76 -20.34 21.20
CA VAL A 431 -11.03 -20.87 20.69
C VAL A 431 -10.78 -21.96 19.66
N VAL A 432 -11.55 -23.04 19.76
CA VAL A 432 -11.54 -24.16 18.81
C VAL A 432 -12.93 -24.26 18.19
N LEU A 433 -13.00 -24.07 16.87
CA LEU A 433 -14.24 -24.16 16.11
C LEU A 433 -14.38 -25.56 15.54
N ALA A 434 -15.28 -26.34 16.15
CA ALA A 434 -15.65 -27.66 15.66
C ALA A 434 -16.69 -27.57 14.54
N SER A 435 -16.73 -28.60 13.68
CA SER A 435 -17.83 -28.78 12.74
C SER A 435 -19.13 -28.89 13.51
N GLN A 436 -20.11 -28.01 13.23
CA GLN A 436 -21.49 -28.30 13.59
C GLN A 436 -21.87 -29.59 12.85
N LYS A 437 -21.77 -30.73 13.52
CA LYS A 437 -22.50 -31.91 13.09
C LYS A 437 -23.96 -31.50 13.15
N THR A 438 -24.57 -31.29 11.99
CA THR A 438 -26.02 -31.24 11.81
C THR A 438 -26.59 -32.48 12.49
N SER A 439 -27.07 -32.30 13.72
CA SER A 439 -27.98 -33.23 14.36
C SER A 439 -29.31 -33.08 13.64
N THR A 440 -29.45 -33.70 12.47
CA THR A 440 -30.75 -34.13 11.98
C THR A 440 -31.27 -35.16 12.97
N ALA A 441 -31.93 -34.65 14.02
CA ALA A 441 -32.84 -35.45 14.80
C ALA A 441 -33.95 -35.88 13.85
N GLN A 442 -33.92 -37.15 13.45
CA GLN A 442 -35.08 -37.83 12.91
C GLN A 442 -36.15 -37.81 14.02
N THR A 443 -37.28 -37.20 13.70
CA THR A 443 -38.57 -37.53 14.29
C THR A 443 -39.56 -37.67 13.15
#